data_AF-A0A0G1Z362-F1
#
_entry.id   AF-A0A0G1Z362-F1
#
_cell.length_a   1.000
_cell.length_b   1.000
_cell.length_c   1.000
_cell.angle_alpha   90.00
_cell.angle_beta   90.00
_cell.angle_gamma   90.00
#
_symmetry.space_group_name_H-M   'P 1'
#
loop_
_entity.id
_entity.type
_entity.pdbx_description
1 polymer ?
#
loop_
_entity_poly.entity_id
_entity_poly.type
_entity_poly.pdbx_seq_one_letter_code
_entity_poly.pdbx_strand_id
1 'polypeptide(L)'
;MLKKSLITAVIALSPLLAVAASINLGDYFLKGAENAPGDVYAAGETIVFAGSVSGDALAAGRTIFSQSRISNDVFFAGGTVRVEGAVGDDVRVLGRRVEIDGIIAGDVVIVGSRVLIKPTAVIGGSLYAVTGEIEVRGTVQGGGKIMSSKFLLSGAIENDLELWGGAIFKEPARIGGDFIHHARGKWEPPYCR
;
A
#
# COMPACT_ATOMS: atom_id res chain seq x y z
N MET A 1 41.35 58.84 -5.71
CA MET A 1 41.36 57.47 -6.26
C MET A 1 40.88 56.50 -5.19
N LEU A 2 40.10 55.47 -5.58
CA LEU A 2 39.46 54.39 -4.79
C LEU A 2 38.18 54.76 -4.01
N LYS A 3 36.97 54.54 -4.59
CA LYS A 3 36.08 53.34 -4.57
C LYS A 3 35.17 53.33 -3.32
N LYS A 4 33.96 53.91 -3.34
CA LYS A 4 32.64 53.34 -3.75
C LYS A 4 32.33 51.93 -3.19
N SER A 5 31.16 51.86 -2.55
CA SER A 5 30.29 50.70 -2.29
C SER A 5 30.59 49.92 -1.00
N LEU A 6 29.78 50.04 0.06
CA LEU A 6 28.47 49.40 0.24
C LEU A 6 28.59 47.87 0.21
N ILE A 7 28.74 47.26 1.39
CA ILE A 7 28.39 45.85 1.62
C ILE A 7 27.42 45.84 2.78
N THR A 8 26.17 46.10 2.45
CA THR A 8 25.01 45.79 3.27
C THR A 8 24.99 44.27 3.43
N ALA A 9 25.32 43.78 4.62
CA ALA A 9 25.17 42.38 4.99
C ALA A 9 23.68 42.05 5.13
N VAL A 10 23.03 41.81 3.99
CA VAL A 10 21.69 41.22 3.90
C VAL A 10 21.82 40.05 2.93
N ILE A 11 22.41 38.96 3.42
CA ILE A 11 22.35 37.66 2.74
C ILE A 11 21.51 36.76 3.63
N ALA A 12 20.22 36.78 3.30
CA ALA A 12 19.28 35.67 3.37
C ALA A 12 19.27 34.87 4.68
N LEU A 13 18.62 35.44 5.70
CA LEU A 13 17.72 34.66 6.55
C LEU A 13 16.45 34.33 5.72
N SER A 14 16.61 33.61 4.60
CA SER A 14 15.46 32.98 3.97
C SER A 14 14.99 31.92 4.96
N PRO A 15 13.73 31.92 5.39
CA PRO A 15 13.24 30.80 6.16
C PRO A 15 13.36 29.59 5.23
N LEU A 16 14.21 28.63 5.58
CA LEU A 16 14.10 27.27 5.08
C LEU A 16 12.76 26.73 5.60
N LEU A 17 11.67 27.17 4.99
CA LEU A 17 10.40 26.45 5.05
C LEU A 17 10.58 25.30 4.07
N ALA A 18 11.36 24.30 4.49
CA ALA A 18 11.28 22.98 3.88
C ALA A 18 9.87 22.48 4.19
N VAL A 19 8.95 22.70 3.26
CA VAL A 19 7.63 22.06 3.32
C VAL A 19 7.92 20.59 3.01
N ALA A 20 8.01 19.77 4.06
CA ALA A 20 8.34 18.35 3.92
C ALA A 20 7.23 17.56 3.20
N ALA A 21 6.01 18.10 3.19
CA ALA A 21 4.84 17.52 2.55
C ALA A 21 4.49 18.21 1.23
N SER A 22 4.16 17.44 0.20
CA SER A 22 3.57 17.94 -1.05
C SER A 22 2.08 17.61 -1.11
N ILE A 23 1.24 18.61 -1.42
CA ILE A 23 -0.21 18.43 -1.62
C ILE A 23 -0.52 18.68 -3.09
N ASN A 24 -1.11 17.67 -3.74
CA ASN A 24 -1.36 17.68 -5.18
C ASN A 24 -2.85 17.41 -5.45
N LEU A 25 -3.52 18.38 -6.08
CA LEU A 25 -4.93 18.27 -6.46
C LEU A 25 -5.05 18.19 -7.99
N GLY A 26 -5.85 17.24 -8.48
CA GLY A 26 -5.90 16.86 -9.89
C GLY A 26 -4.99 15.67 -10.18
N ASP A 27 -4.82 15.36 -11.47
CA ASP A 27 -3.95 14.26 -11.86
C ASP A 27 -2.50 14.53 -11.43
N TYR A 28 -1.86 13.50 -10.88
CA TYR A 28 -0.51 13.60 -10.31
C TYR A 28 0.41 12.55 -10.92
N PHE A 29 1.62 12.96 -11.30
CA PHE A 29 2.63 12.10 -11.90
C PHE A 29 4.00 12.40 -11.29
N LEU A 30 4.44 11.58 -10.34
CA LEU A 30 5.83 11.58 -9.86
C LEU A 30 6.67 10.78 -10.84
N LYS A 31 7.51 11.44 -11.63
CA LYS A 31 8.25 10.78 -12.72
C LYS A 31 9.42 9.94 -12.18
N GLY A 32 9.87 8.96 -12.96
CA GLY A 32 10.91 8.01 -12.55
C GLY A 32 12.23 8.60 -12.03
N ALA A 33 12.63 9.76 -12.56
CA ALA A 33 13.86 10.45 -12.13
C ALA A 33 13.65 11.38 -10.92
N GLU A 34 12.40 11.59 -10.49
CA GLU A 34 12.06 12.51 -9.42
C GLU A 34 12.15 11.82 -8.04
N ASN A 35 12.59 12.59 -7.05
CA ASN A 35 12.56 12.20 -5.65
C ASN A 35 11.73 13.23 -4.86
N ALA A 36 10.65 12.77 -4.23
CA ALA A 36 9.92 13.54 -3.25
C ALA A 36 10.66 13.41 -1.89
N PRO A 37 11.24 14.52 -1.35
CA PRO A 37 12.10 14.46 -0.17
C PRO A 37 11.36 14.20 1.16
N GLY A 38 10.03 14.14 1.14
CA GLY A 38 9.20 13.79 2.27
C GLY A 38 7.89 13.19 1.79
N ASP A 39 6.78 13.58 2.42
CA ASP A 39 5.49 12.95 2.20
C ASP A 39 4.80 13.49 0.93
N VAL A 40 4.04 12.61 0.27
CA VAL A 40 3.21 12.98 -0.88
C VAL A 40 1.74 12.72 -0.56
N TYR A 41 0.94 13.78 -0.66
CA TYR A 41 -0.50 13.74 -0.59
C TYR A 41 -1.05 14.09 -1.97
N ALA A 42 -1.82 13.19 -2.57
CA ALA A 42 -2.39 13.39 -3.91
C ALA A 42 -3.87 13.02 -3.97
N ALA A 43 -4.68 13.86 -4.61
CA ALA A 43 -6.10 13.57 -4.85
C ALA A 43 -6.49 13.98 -6.27
N GLY A 44 -6.97 13.03 -7.08
CA GLY A 44 -7.20 13.25 -8.51
C GLY A 44 -7.93 12.11 -9.20
N GLU A 45 -8.03 12.16 -10.53
CA GLU A 45 -8.60 11.05 -11.29
C GLU A 45 -7.54 9.95 -11.48
N THR A 46 -6.34 10.35 -11.90
CA THR A 46 -5.21 9.46 -12.15
C THR A 46 -4.00 9.90 -11.35
N ILE A 47 -3.44 8.97 -10.57
CA ILE A 47 -2.25 9.20 -9.75
C ILE A 47 -1.20 8.15 -10.11
N VAL A 48 -0.01 8.60 -10.50
CA VAL A 48 1.11 7.75 -10.88
C VAL A 48 2.34 8.09 -10.06
N PHE A 49 2.87 7.10 -9.35
CA PHE A 49 4.15 7.15 -8.66
C PHE A 49 5.16 6.28 -9.41
N ALA A 50 6.08 6.90 -10.15
CA ALA A 50 7.17 6.20 -10.85
C ALA A 50 8.55 6.50 -10.26
N GLY A 51 8.71 7.63 -9.53
CA GLY A 51 9.96 8.06 -8.90
C GLY A 51 10.23 7.45 -7.53
N SER A 52 10.74 8.24 -6.60
CA SER A 52 10.97 7.84 -5.20
C SER A 52 10.30 8.80 -4.22
N VAL A 53 9.82 8.26 -3.09
CA VAL A 53 9.24 9.02 -1.99
C VAL A 53 10.04 8.70 -0.73
N SER A 54 10.62 9.73 -0.13
CA SER A 54 11.48 9.59 1.05
C SER A 54 10.67 9.46 2.36
N GLY A 55 9.40 9.86 2.35
CA GLY A 55 8.46 9.65 3.45
C GLY A 55 7.27 8.78 3.05
N ASP A 56 6.07 9.21 3.41
CA ASP A 56 4.80 8.50 3.20
C ASP A 56 4.15 8.88 1.87
N ALA A 57 3.30 7.99 1.34
CA ALA A 57 2.44 8.30 0.20
C ALA A 57 0.96 8.09 0.53
N LEU A 58 0.22 9.20 0.60
CA LEU A 58 -1.23 9.22 0.73
C LEU A 58 -1.86 9.63 -0.60
N ALA A 59 -2.71 8.77 -1.17
CA ALA A 59 -3.36 9.08 -2.43
C ALA A 59 -4.82 8.62 -2.50
N ALA A 60 -5.68 9.45 -3.09
CA ALA A 60 -7.05 9.13 -3.39
C ALA A 60 -7.40 9.42 -4.85
N GLY A 61 -7.88 8.43 -5.60
CA GLY A 61 -8.27 8.68 -6.98
C GLY A 61 -9.00 7.55 -7.69
N ARG A 62 -9.44 7.76 -8.95
CA ARG A 62 -10.09 6.70 -9.71
C ARG A 62 -9.12 5.56 -10.02
N THR A 63 -7.89 5.92 -10.41
CA THR A 63 -6.79 4.99 -10.71
C THR A 63 -5.52 5.45 -10.02
N ILE A 64 -4.90 4.55 -9.26
CA ILE A 64 -3.60 4.77 -8.61
C ILE A 64 -2.64 3.67 -9.07
N PHE A 65 -1.48 4.08 -9.56
CA PHE A 65 -0.42 3.17 -10.01
C PHE A 65 0.91 3.58 -9.36
N SER A 66 1.52 2.70 -8.59
CA SER A 66 2.81 2.96 -7.94
C SER A 66 3.85 1.90 -8.29
N GLN A 67 4.87 2.32 -9.02
CA GLN A 67 6.14 1.62 -9.21
C GLN A 67 7.26 2.21 -8.34
N SER A 68 6.93 3.23 -7.54
CA SER A 68 7.91 3.95 -6.74
C SER A 68 8.47 3.14 -5.59
N ARG A 69 9.72 3.43 -5.24
CA ARG A 69 10.23 3.14 -3.90
C ARG A 69 9.68 4.18 -2.93
N ILE A 70 8.88 3.74 -1.97
CA ILE A 70 8.31 4.55 -0.90
C ILE A 70 8.96 4.10 0.40
N SER A 71 9.60 5.02 1.12
CA SER A 71 10.50 4.64 2.21
C SER A 71 9.78 4.24 3.48
N ASN A 72 8.57 4.75 3.67
CA ASN A 72 7.72 4.51 4.84
C ASN A 72 6.37 3.92 4.40
N ASP A 73 5.25 4.53 4.83
CA ASP A 73 3.90 4.00 4.68
C ASP A 73 3.22 4.39 3.36
N VAL A 74 2.29 3.52 2.94
CA VAL A 74 1.34 3.80 1.85
C VAL A 74 -0.08 3.75 2.38
N PHE A 75 -0.87 4.79 2.07
CA PHE A 75 -2.32 4.73 2.16
C PHE A 75 -2.95 5.16 0.84
N PHE A 76 -3.51 4.21 0.09
CA PHE A 76 -4.14 4.46 -1.20
C PHE A 76 -5.61 4.08 -1.22
N ALA A 77 -6.46 4.97 -1.72
CA ALA A 77 -7.89 4.73 -1.90
C ALA A 77 -8.33 4.99 -3.34
N GLY A 78 -8.87 3.99 -4.03
CA GLY A 78 -9.32 4.22 -5.39
C GLY A 78 -10.13 3.12 -6.06
N GLY A 79 -10.59 3.40 -7.29
CA GLY A 79 -11.32 2.40 -8.07
C GLY A 79 -10.42 1.23 -8.48
N THR A 80 -9.22 1.53 -8.96
CA THR A 80 -8.15 0.56 -9.24
C THR A 80 -6.87 1.04 -8.59
N VAL A 81 -6.23 0.20 -7.78
CA VAL A 81 -4.96 0.49 -7.12
C VAL A 81 -3.96 -0.61 -7.46
N ARG A 82 -2.76 -0.23 -7.90
CA ARG A 82 -1.64 -1.15 -8.11
C ARG A 82 -0.40 -0.67 -7.37
N VAL A 83 0.18 -1.54 -6.58
CA VAL A 83 1.44 -1.30 -5.85
C VAL A 83 2.47 -2.32 -6.32
N GLU A 84 3.34 -1.89 -7.24
CA GLU A 84 4.39 -2.69 -7.86
C GLU A 84 5.79 -2.36 -7.33
N GLY A 85 5.97 -1.15 -6.78
CA GLY A 85 7.21 -0.72 -6.16
C GLY A 85 7.41 -1.22 -4.73
N ALA A 86 8.60 -0.98 -4.17
CA ALA A 86 8.91 -1.36 -2.79
C ALA A 86 8.36 -0.33 -1.79
N VAL A 87 7.82 -0.81 -0.67
CA VAL A 87 7.34 0.00 0.46
C VAL A 87 8.11 -0.42 1.70
N GLY A 88 8.73 0.55 2.36
CA GLY A 88 9.65 0.30 3.47
C GLY A 88 8.97 0.01 4.80
N ASP A 89 7.66 0.25 4.91
CA ASP A 89 6.87 -0.08 6.10
C ASP A 89 5.48 -0.66 5.70
N ASP A 90 4.36 -0.09 6.18
CA ASP A 90 3.02 -0.66 6.00
C ASP A 90 2.32 -0.20 4.71
N VAL A 91 1.39 -1.02 4.23
CA VAL A 91 0.47 -0.66 3.13
C VAL A 91 -0.98 -0.80 3.56
N ARG A 92 -1.75 0.29 3.40
CA ARG A 92 -3.19 0.35 3.62
C ARG A 92 -3.88 0.71 2.31
N VAL A 93 -4.72 -0.18 1.78
CA VAL A 93 -5.36 0.03 0.47
C VAL A 93 -6.85 -0.21 0.52
N LEU A 94 -7.61 0.73 -0.06
CA LEU A 94 -9.03 0.60 -0.30
C LEU A 94 -9.32 0.66 -1.79
N GLY A 95 -10.04 -0.32 -2.34
CA GLY A 95 -10.49 -0.18 -3.73
C GLY A 95 -11.31 -1.31 -4.33
N ARG A 96 -11.94 -1.05 -5.47
CA ARG A 96 -12.72 -2.09 -6.18
C ARG A 96 -11.80 -3.18 -6.74
N ARG A 97 -10.65 -2.81 -7.27
CA ARG A 97 -9.59 -3.71 -7.74
C ARG A 97 -8.25 -3.30 -7.12
N VAL A 98 -7.60 -4.22 -6.42
CA VAL A 98 -6.28 -4.01 -5.81
C VAL A 98 -5.33 -5.10 -6.31
N GLU A 99 -4.17 -4.69 -6.83
CA GLU A 99 -3.09 -5.61 -7.20
C GLU A 99 -1.81 -5.20 -6.45
N ILE A 100 -1.21 -6.14 -5.74
CA ILE A 100 0.09 -5.97 -5.07
C ILE A 100 1.10 -6.87 -5.78
N ASP A 101 2.20 -6.28 -6.25
CA ASP A 101 3.31 -6.95 -6.94
C ASP A 101 4.67 -6.64 -6.32
N GLY A 102 4.74 -5.61 -5.47
CA GLY A 102 5.97 -5.13 -4.86
C GLY A 102 6.41 -5.90 -3.62
N ILE A 103 7.56 -5.47 -3.09
CA ILE A 103 8.10 -5.92 -1.80
C ILE A 103 7.66 -4.92 -0.73
N ILE A 104 6.84 -5.38 0.21
CA ILE A 104 6.34 -4.60 1.33
C ILE A 104 7.04 -5.11 2.58
N ALA A 105 7.76 -4.24 3.30
CA ALA A 105 8.53 -4.67 4.47
C ALA A 105 7.62 -4.98 5.68
N GLY A 106 6.55 -4.20 5.86
CA GLY A 106 5.62 -4.31 6.99
C GLY A 106 4.33 -5.07 6.65
N ASP A 107 3.26 -4.69 7.35
CA ASP A 107 1.93 -5.28 7.24
C ASP A 107 1.14 -4.72 6.05
N VAL A 108 0.18 -5.51 5.57
CA VAL A 108 -0.72 -5.11 4.49
C VAL A 108 -2.16 -5.21 4.95
N VAL A 109 -2.88 -4.09 4.91
CA VAL A 109 -4.32 -4.01 5.20
C VAL A 109 -5.07 -3.65 3.91
N ILE A 110 -5.99 -4.52 3.47
CA ILE A 110 -6.74 -4.30 2.22
C ILE A 110 -8.25 -4.42 2.45
N VAL A 111 -8.99 -3.44 1.95
CA VAL A 111 -10.45 -3.52 1.78
C VAL A 111 -10.77 -3.41 0.30
N GLY A 112 -11.38 -4.44 -0.30
CA GLY A 112 -11.70 -4.35 -1.72
C GLY A 112 -12.55 -5.45 -2.33
N SER A 113 -13.15 -5.18 -3.49
CA SER A 113 -14.03 -6.18 -4.13
C SER A 113 -13.24 -7.35 -4.72
N ARG A 114 -12.14 -7.06 -5.42
CA ARG A 114 -11.22 -8.06 -5.97
C ARG A 114 -9.78 -7.68 -5.66
N VAL A 115 -9.07 -8.60 -5.02
CA VAL A 115 -7.67 -8.42 -4.62
C VAL A 115 -6.80 -9.52 -5.22
N LEU A 116 -5.63 -9.14 -5.73
CA LEU A 116 -4.62 -10.08 -6.21
C LEU A 116 -3.27 -9.72 -5.58
N ILE A 117 -2.71 -10.64 -4.81
CA ILE A 117 -1.31 -10.61 -4.40
C ILE A 117 -0.55 -11.46 -5.42
N LYS A 118 0.21 -10.82 -6.30
CA LYS A 118 0.85 -11.46 -7.45
C LYS A 118 2.03 -12.36 -7.06
N PRO A 119 2.50 -13.25 -7.95
CA PRO A 119 3.54 -14.23 -7.62
C PRO A 119 4.86 -13.63 -7.15
N THR A 120 5.22 -12.43 -7.62
CA THR A 120 6.46 -11.72 -7.26
C THR A 120 6.33 -10.85 -6.00
N ALA A 121 5.11 -10.68 -5.47
CA ALA A 121 4.89 -9.91 -4.26
C ALA A 121 5.43 -10.64 -3.03
N VAL A 122 6.09 -9.89 -2.16
CA VAL A 122 6.54 -10.33 -0.84
C VAL A 122 6.01 -9.34 0.20
N ILE A 123 5.23 -9.84 1.14
CA ILE A 123 4.77 -9.09 2.32
C ILE A 123 5.58 -9.58 3.51
N GLY A 124 6.42 -8.73 4.07
CA GLY A 124 7.30 -9.06 5.20
C GLY A 124 6.54 -9.25 6.51
N GLY A 125 5.44 -8.52 6.68
CA GLY A 125 4.52 -8.67 7.78
C GLY A 125 3.32 -9.58 7.46
N SER A 126 2.20 -9.28 8.12
CA SER A 126 0.94 -10.01 8.03
C SER A 126 -0.03 -9.38 7.03
N LEU A 127 -0.92 -10.20 6.49
CA LEU A 127 -1.99 -9.79 5.57
C LEU A 127 -3.34 -9.74 6.29
N TYR A 128 -3.93 -8.57 6.38
CA TYR A 128 -5.28 -8.34 6.87
C TYR A 128 -6.17 -7.92 5.72
N ALA A 129 -7.24 -8.68 5.43
CA ALA A 129 -8.05 -8.41 4.24
C ALA A 129 -9.54 -8.61 4.48
N VAL A 130 -10.34 -7.64 4.00
CA VAL A 130 -11.80 -7.77 3.90
C VAL A 130 -12.19 -7.60 2.44
N THR A 131 -12.61 -8.69 1.79
CA THR A 131 -12.77 -8.70 0.34
C THR A 131 -13.97 -9.49 -0.19
N GLY A 132 -14.38 -9.21 -1.42
CA GLY A 132 -15.27 -10.12 -2.15
C GLY A 132 -14.51 -11.36 -2.58
N GLU A 133 -13.48 -11.15 -3.38
CA GLU A 133 -12.56 -12.17 -3.86
C GLU A 133 -11.12 -11.75 -3.56
N ILE A 134 -10.31 -12.69 -3.08
CA ILE A 134 -8.86 -12.51 -2.96
C ILE A 134 -8.13 -13.74 -3.48
N GLU A 135 -7.08 -13.50 -4.27
CA GLU A 135 -6.13 -14.52 -4.70
C GLU A 135 -4.73 -14.16 -4.20
N VAL A 136 -4.12 -15.06 -3.45
CA VAL A 136 -2.78 -14.92 -2.90
C VAL A 136 -1.84 -15.87 -3.65
N ARG A 137 -1.05 -15.33 -4.57
CA ARG A 137 -0.03 -16.07 -5.35
C ARG A 137 1.39 -15.83 -4.85
N GLY A 138 1.62 -14.69 -4.19
CA GLY A 138 2.91 -14.30 -3.64
C GLY A 138 3.19 -14.91 -2.27
N THR A 139 4.17 -14.36 -1.57
CA THR A 139 4.56 -14.79 -0.22
C THR A 139 4.14 -13.77 0.82
N VAL A 140 3.47 -14.24 1.88
CA VAL A 140 3.24 -13.48 3.11
C VAL A 140 4.10 -14.12 4.19
N GLN A 141 5.16 -13.42 4.62
CA GLN A 141 6.10 -13.92 5.63
C GLN A 141 5.50 -13.94 7.03
N GLY A 142 4.52 -13.09 7.31
CA GLY A 142 3.70 -13.13 8.52
C GLY A 142 2.53 -14.11 8.43
N GLY A 143 1.46 -13.80 9.17
CA GLY A 143 0.20 -14.53 9.14
C GLY A 143 -0.85 -13.88 8.23
N GLY A 144 -2.04 -14.47 8.19
CA GLY A 144 -3.19 -13.94 7.47
C GLY A 144 -4.44 -13.88 8.33
N LYS A 145 -5.14 -12.74 8.35
CA LYS A 145 -6.52 -12.64 8.87
C LYS A 145 -7.42 -12.11 7.78
N ILE A 146 -8.20 -12.99 7.18
CA ILE A 146 -8.87 -12.73 5.90
C ILE A 146 -10.35 -13.03 6.02
N MET A 147 -11.19 -12.05 5.75
CA MET A 147 -12.62 -12.24 5.53
C MET A 147 -12.91 -12.08 4.05
N SER A 148 -13.36 -13.15 3.38
CA SER A 148 -13.68 -13.07 1.96
C SER A 148 -14.82 -13.99 1.53
N SER A 149 -15.57 -13.62 0.49
CA SER A 149 -16.54 -14.55 -0.08
C SER A 149 -15.86 -15.72 -0.80
N LYS A 150 -14.70 -15.45 -1.40
CA LYS A 150 -13.85 -16.43 -2.10
C LYS A 150 -12.37 -16.09 -1.88
N PHE A 151 -11.68 -16.96 -1.17
CA PHE A 151 -10.24 -16.95 -0.99
C PHE A 151 -9.60 -18.05 -1.85
N LEU A 152 -8.54 -17.70 -2.58
CA LEU A 152 -7.69 -18.65 -3.28
C LEU A 152 -6.23 -18.45 -2.85
N LEU A 153 -5.58 -19.52 -2.42
CA LEU A 153 -4.14 -19.55 -2.16
C LEU A 153 -3.45 -20.42 -3.21
N SER A 154 -2.42 -19.86 -3.84
CA SER A 154 -1.47 -20.54 -4.71
C SER A 154 -0.02 -20.06 -4.51
N GLY A 155 0.21 -19.31 -3.43
CA GLY A 155 1.52 -18.93 -2.93
C GLY A 155 1.72 -19.46 -1.52
N ALA A 156 2.36 -18.67 -0.66
CA ALA A 156 2.66 -19.08 0.71
C ALA A 156 2.26 -18.03 1.75
N ILE A 157 1.75 -18.50 2.87
CA ILE A 157 1.57 -17.73 4.11
C ILE A 157 2.38 -18.46 5.17
N GLU A 158 3.46 -17.86 5.66
CA GLU A 158 4.46 -18.59 6.45
C GLU A 158 4.03 -18.82 7.91
N ASN A 159 3.05 -18.09 8.42
CA ASN A 159 2.49 -18.31 9.76
C ASN A 159 0.99 -18.64 9.71
N ASP A 160 0.29 -18.44 10.82
CA ASP A 160 -1.12 -18.77 10.98
C ASP A 160 -2.01 -18.04 9.97
N LEU A 161 -3.00 -18.75 9.45
CA LEU A 161 -4.07 -18.21 8.62
C LEU A 161 -5.42 -18.38 9.32
N GLU A 162 -6.04 -17.27 9.70
CA GLU A 162 -7.43 -17.20 10.11
C GLU A 162 -8.31 -16.69 8.96
N LEU A 163 -9.25 -17.51 8.52
CA LEU A 163 -10.07 -17.24 7.33
C LEU A 163 -11.55 -17.36 7.63
N TRP A 164 -12.31 -16.29 7.34
CA TRP A 164 -13.77 -16.31 7.29
C TRP A 164 -14.24 -16.37 5.83
N GLY A 165 -14.90 -17.46 5.45
CA GLY A 165 -15.55 -17.62 4.14
C GLY A 165 -15.10 -18.83 3.33
N GLY A 166 -15.16 -18.76 2.00
CA GLY A 166 -14.83 -19.89 1.12
C GLY A 166 -13.33 -19.98 0.84
N ALA A 167 -12.74 -21.17 0.93
CA ALA A 167 -11.30 -21.40 0.71
C ALA A 167 -11.04 -22.33 -0.49
N ILE A 168 -10.07 -21.98 -1.33
CA ILE A 168 -9.54 -22.81 -2.42
C ILE A 168 -8.02 -22.80 -2.33
N PHE A 169 -7.40 -23.98 -2.32
CA PHE A 169 -5.95 -24.14 -2.34
C PHE A 169 -5.53 -24.75 -3.68
N LYS A 170 -4.49 -24.21 -4.30
CA LYS A 170 -3.89 -24.77 -5.51
C LYS A 170 -2.39 -24.89 -5.31
N GLU A 171 -1.78 -25.96 -5.81
CA GLU A 171 -0.33 -26.11 -5.77
C GLU A 171 0.37 -24.87 -6.36
N PRO A 172 1.45 -24.37 -5.74
CA PRO A 172 2.16 -24.91 -4.57
C PRO A 172 1.73 -24.29 -3.22
N ALA A 173 0.42 -24.11 -2.98
CA ALA A 173 -0.10 -23.49 -1.75
C ALA A 173 0.55 -24.04 -0.47
N ARG A 174 1.04 -23.13 0.38
CA ARG A 174 1.64 -23.44 1.68
C ARG A 174 1.09 -22.54 2.78
N ILE A 175 0.75 -23.15 3.91
CA ILE A 175 0.54 -22.46 5.19
C ILE A 175 1.59 -23.02 6.15
N GLY A 176 2.43 -22.15 6.71
CA GLY A 176 3.52 -22.57 7.60
C GLY A 176 3.11 -22.72 9.06
N GLY A 177 2.00 -22.07 9.47
CA GLY A 177 1.40 -22.19 10.80
C GLY A 177 0.05 -22.90 10.81
N ASP A 178 -0.78 -22.56 11.80
CA ASP A 178 -2.12 -23.12 11.96
C ASP A 178 -3.11 -22.52 10.95
N PHE A 179 -4.04 -23.35 10.45
CA PHE A 179 -5.14 -22.87 9.62
C PHE A 179 -6.47 -22.91 10.39
N ILE A 180 -6.95 -21.73 10.78
CA ILE A 180 -8.22 -21.54 11.48
C ILE A 180 -9.28 -21.11 10.46
N HIS A 181 -10.24 -21.99 10.18
CA HIS A 181 -11.26 -21.74 9.16
C HIS A 181 -12.64 -21.58 9.76
N HIS A 182 -13.25 -20.42 9.51
CA HIS A 182 -14.63 -20.11 9.85
C HIS A 182 -15.49 -20.20 8.58
N ALA A 183 -16.16 -21.35 8.40
CA ALA A 183 -17.09 -21.56 7.29
C ALA A 183 -18.29 -20.59 7.37
N ARG A 184 -19.01 -20.41 6.24
CA ARG A 184 -20.28 -19.65 6.25
C ARG A 184 -21.32 -20.33 7.15
N GLY A 185 -21.37 -19.91 8.41
CA GLY A 185 -22.55 -20.00 9.27
C GLY A 185 -23.39 -18.74 9.14
N LYS A 186 -24.68 -18.79 9.50
CA LYS A 186 -25.47 -17.56 9.70
C LYS A 186 -24.76 -16.76 10.80
N TRP A 187 -24.13 -15.65 10.43
CA TRP A 187 -23.63 -14.70 11.41
C TRP A 187 -24.85 -14.10 12.11
N GLU A 188 -25.12 -14.54 13.34
CA GLU A 188 -26.00 -13.84 14.26
C GLU A 188 -25.10 -12.91 15.08
N PRO A 189 -25.21 -11.58 14.92
CA PRO A 189 -24.51 -10.68 15.82
C PRO A 189 -24.95 -11.01 17.26
N PRO A 190 -24.06 -10.96 18.26
CA PRO A 190 -24.50 -10.93 19.63
C PRO A 190 -25.48 -9.76 19.75
N TYR A 191 -26.73 -10.06 20.08
CA TYR A 191 -27.73 -9.03 20.40
C TYR A 191 -27.10 -8.13 21.47
N CYS A 192 -26.82 -6.88 21.11
CA CYS A 192 -26.62 -5.85 22.12
C CYS A 192 -27.94 -5.76 22.91
N ARG A 193 -27.96 -6.28 24.13
CA ARG A 193 -28.93 -5.89 25.15
C ARG A 193 -28.35 -4.76 25.97
#